data_AF-A0AAE9F3L8-F1
#
_entry.id   AF-A0AAE9F3L8-F1
#
_cell.length_a   1.000
_cell.length_b   1.000
_cell.length_c   1.000
_cell.angle_alpha   90.00
_cell.angle_beta   90.00
_cell.angle_gamma   90.00
#
_symmetry.space_group_name_H-M   'P 1'
#
loop_
_entity.id
_entity.type
_entity.pdbx_description
1 polymer ?
#
loop_
_entity_poly.entity_id
_entity_poly.type
_entity_poly.pdbx_seq_one_letter_code
_entity_poly.pdbx_strand_id
1 'polypeptide(L)'
;MIVLLLLIAASATVSDPVCPNGTIIFNPFDNVSYPNGFQGQNATTLFPDNFQCEFQINVPKGWYASATMSLSSKTLHAPVQVIDQNGNVEKVFAASAELFFFLAPHGKVKLSTENFKVKFGIQIYWAQYPTMSYPTIRKLDPTTSEPIANYGNGSSLAIVESATQVSATVVQPLDENLQYLRGTIFFDGPDWNSTYLGTGFQLLSNQAQFVSTGNLLSVLYLGDFSGYDQVTVILQDYSYTRGLTQFQAVSCFINENCGNFDMEGPASFITYSMHGGPEVLTSVVGSGTLDVYIGGVMKNKTIASYTAGPSYNNNLPQVFYGRIKTYILTGGNATINITRDSDTFLMSRNLERKGFIASGEYGKYSNTQDVTDRIQSPSVSFKIRYNIRSADLQEPVRMEIVEMKNAEILSRKIGLLYSTLSFCVQIHVTFSPEISGTFFHAIWTFDIGRACWIFAEADDERRNYIAAEFYERYGVDVYDINVITCLYNSSIPVIVCFCPCFAAWYMPVFKLNVGNWINWISAVAISFFPVLDPLALFYFIPVFRSRMNEIFRLKGKIRSGSTRISTI
;
A
#
# COMPACT_ATOMS: atom_id res chain seq x y z
N MET A 1 34.09 55.92 -40.16
CA MET A 1 34.41 54.51 -40.48
C MET A 1 34.77 53.81 -39.15
N ILE A 2 33.94 53.69 -38.12
CA ILE A 2 32.49 53.47 -37.94
C ILE A 2 31.92 52.42 -38.91
N VAL A 3 31.38 51.38 -38.28
CA VAL A 3 30.51 50.31 -38.77
C VAL A 3 31.21 49.00 -39.15
N LEU A 4 30.76 47.95 -38.45
CA LEU A 4 30.62 46.55 -38.87
C LEU A 4 31.64 45.53 -38.35
N LEU A 5 31.36 45.00 -37.16
CA LEU A 5 31.34 43.55 -36.89
C LEU A 5 30.70 43.34 -35.50
N LEU A 6 29.44 43.77 -35.40
CA LEU A 6 28.51 43.34 -34.37
C LEU A 6 27.92 42.00 -34.82
N LEU A 7 28.03 41.00 -33.95
CA LEU A 7 27.04 39.95 -33.70
C LEU A 7 26.10 39.60 -34.87
N ILE A 8 26.47 38.58 -35.63
CA ILE A 8 25.49 37.70 -36.28
C ILE A 8 25.67 36.31 -35.66
N ALA A 9 25.27 36.19 -34.40
CA ALA A 9 24.70 34.94 -33.90
C ALA A 9 23.19 35.04 -34.12
N ALA A 10 22.78 34.95 -35.38
CA ALA A 10 21.38 34.80 -35.72
C ALA A 10 20.98 33.35 -35.43
N SER A 11 20.68 33.03 -34.17
CA SER A 11 19.71 31.99 -33.85
C SER A 11 18.32 32.64 -33.86
N ALA A 12 17.88 33.09 -35.04
CA ALA A 12 16.49 33.44 -35.25
C ALA A 12 15.72 32.15 -35.55
N THR A 13 15.11 31.57 -34.52
CA THR A 13 13.88 30.77 -34.65
C THR A 13 12.98 31.08 -33.45
N VAL A 14 12.35 32.26 -33.45
CA VAL A 14 11.14 32.45 -32.65
C VAL A 14 9.97 32.38 -33.63
N SER A 15 9.35 31.21 -33.75
CA SER A 15 8.00 31.14 -34.31
C SER A 15 7.29 29.82 -33.98
N ASP A 16 6.81 29.69 -32.75
CA ASP A 16 5.44 29.23 -32.49
C ASP A 16 4.93 30.13 -31.38
N PRO A 17 3.88 30.92 -31.62
CA PRO A 17 2.54 30.37 -31.78
C PRO A 17 1.67 31.10 -32.81
N VAL A 18 1.05 30.39 -33.75
CA VAL A 18 -0.19 30.90 -34.41
C VAL A 18 -1.21 29.78 -34.46
N CYS A 19 -2.16 29.83 -33.53
CA CYS A 19 -3.40 29.08 -33.60
C CYS A 19 -4.53 29.93 -32.99
N PRO A 20 -5.27 30.64 -33.86
CA PRO A 20 -6.43 31.46 -33.52
C PRO A 20 -7.66 30.96 -34.31
N ASN A 21 -8.27 29.86 -33.86
CA ASN A 21 -9.37 29.07 -34.46
C ASN A 21 -9.02 28.04 -35.55
N GLY A 22 -7.74 27.68 -35.69
CA GLY A 22 -7.34 26.50 -36.47
C GLY A 22 -7.31 25.21 -35.63
N THR A 23 -7.27 24.06 -36.31
CA THR A 23 -6.97 22.76 -35.69
C THR A 23 -5.58 22.31 -36.12
N ILE A 24 -4.68 22.09 -35.17
CA ILE A 24 -3.38 21.46 -35.39
C ILE A 24 -3.56 19.95 -35.24
N ILE A 25 -3.20 19.18 -36.26
CA ILE A 25 -3.33 17.72 -36.24
C ILE A 25 -1.97 17.09 -35.98
N PHE A 26 -1.87 16.34 -34.91
CA PHE A 26 -0.72 15.51 -34.57
C PHE A 26 -0.94 14.10 -35.10
N ASN A 27 -0.08 13.69 -36.04
CA ASN A 27 -0.08 12.35 -36.62
C ASN A 27 1.01 11.48 -35.99
N PRO A 28 0.83 10.15 -35.98
CA PRO A 28 1.79 9.23 -35.40
C PRO A 28 3.09 9.20 -36.23
N PHE A 29 4.17 8.73 -35.59
CA PHE A 29 5.50 8.49 -36.18
C PHE A 29 6.39 9.73 -36.42
N ASP A 30 5.87 10.93 -36.14
CA ASP A 30 6.66 12.15 -36.04
C ASP A 30 6.92 12.47 -34.56
N ASN A 31 8.15 12.85 -34.18
CA ASN A 31 8.38 13.43 -32.85
C ASN A 31 7.81 14.85 -32.84
N VAL A 32 6.57 15.00 -32.37
CA VAL A 32 5.87 16.29 -32.44
C VAL A 32 5.82 16.98 -31.09
N SER A 33 6.17 18.26 -31.11
CA SER A 33 6.10 19.15 -29.96
C SER A 33 5.48 20.47 -30.40
N TYR A 34 4.75 21.11 -29.50
CA TYR A 34 4.23 22.45 -29.70
C TYR A 34 4.36 23.26 -28.40
N PRO A 35 5.02 24.43 -28.42
CA PRO A 35 5.88 24.96 -29.48
C PRO A 35 6.97 23.98 -29.96
N ASN A 36 7.41 24.12 -31.22
CA ASN A 36 8.50 23.35 -31.79
C ASN A 36 9.75 23.48 -30.92
N GLY A 37 10.36 22.32 -30.61
CA GLY A 37 11.52 22.25 -29.74
C GLY A 37 11.19 22.22 -28.25
N PHE A 38 9.90 22.13 -27.87
CA PHE A 38 9.53 21.83 -26.50
C PHE A 38 9.96 20.40 -26.13
N GLN A 39 10.79 20.27 -25.09
CA GLN A 39 11.40 19.01 -24.65
C GLN A 39 10.77 18.43 -23.38
N GLY A 40 9.45 18.62 -23.19
CA GLY A 40 8.74 18.00 -22.08
C GLY A 40 9.14 18.50 -20.69
N GLN A 41 9.72 19.71 -20.58
CA GLN A 41 10.07 20.36 -19.32
C GLN A 41 9.14 21.55 -19.03
N ASN A 42 9.52 22.47 -18.14
CA ASN A 42 8.73 23.66 -17.86
C ASN A 42 8.50 24.51 -19.11
N ALA A 43 7.24 24.92 -19.33
CA ALA A 43 6.87 25.76 -20.47
C ALA A 43 7.52 27.16 -20.33
N THR A 44 8.34 27.52 -21.30
CA THR A 44 9.04 28.81 -21.35
C THR A 44 8.35 29.83 -22.24
N THR A 45 7.65 29.37 -23.28
CA THR A 45 6.98 30.21 -24.28
C THR A 45 5.69 30.82 -23.73
N LEU A 46 5.58 32.15 -23.82
CA LEU A 46 4.41 32.91 -23.41
C LEU A 46 3.45 33.09 -24.60
N PHE A 47 2.20 32.72 -24.42
CA PHE A 47 1.16 32.85 -25.44
C PHE A 47 0.50 34.24 -25.40
N PRO A 48 0.03 34.75 -26.56
CA PRO A 48 -0.67 36.03 -26.62
C PRO A 48 -2.07 35.94 -25.97
N ASP A 49 -2.64 37.11 -25.69
CA ASP A 49 -3.99 37.22 -25.15
C ASP A 49 -5.02 36.84 -26.24
N ASN A 50 -6.15 36.26 -25.83
CA ASN A 50 -7.26 35.75 -26.64
C ASN A 50 -6.84 34.72 -27.69
N PHE A 51 -5.82 33.92 -27.36
CA PHE A 51 -5.36 32.82 -28.18
C PHE A 51 -6.26 31.59 -27.99
N GLN A 52 -6.73 31.01 -29.10
CA GLN A 52 -7.61 29.84 -29.10
C GLN A 52 -7.14 28.80 -30.11
N CYS A 53 -6.76 27.63 -29.61
CA CYS A 53 -6.27 26.53 -30.44
C CYS A 53 -6.87 25.18 -30.07
N GLU A 54 -7.13 24.35 -31.08
CA GLU A 54 -7.42 22.93 -30.90
C GLU A 54 -6.28 22.08 -31.45
N PHE A 55 -5.76 21.17 -30.63
CA PHE A 55 -4.79 20.16 -31.01
C PHE A 55 -5.52 18.82 -31.09
N GLN A 56 -5.60 18.23 -32.28
CA GLN A 56 -6.19 16.92 -32.49
C GLN A 56 -5.10 15.86 -32.55
N ILE A 57 -5.26 14.78 -31.79
CA ILE A 57 -4.27 13.71 -31.67
C ILE A 57 -4.83 12.46 -32.34
N ASN A 58 -4.18 12.03 -33.42
CA ASN A 58 -4.56 10.82 -34.13
C ASN A 58 -3.80 9.62 -33.57
N VAL A 59 -4.52 8.60 -33.13
CA VAL A 59 -3.95 7.37 -32.56
C VAL A 59 -4.37 6.17 -33.42
N PRO A 60 -3.43 5.39 -33.98
CA PRO A 60 -3.74 4.20 -34.76
C PRO A 60 -4.29 3.08 -33.88
N LYS A 61 -5.01 2.13 -34.49
CA LYS A 61 -5.48 0.94 -33.78
C LYS A 61 -4.28 0.13 -33.25
N GLY A 62 -4.34 -0.28 -31.98
CA GLY A 62 -3.28 -1.05 -31.32
C GLY A 62 -2.15 -0.19 -30.72
N TRP A 63 -2.31 1.13 -30.73
CA TRP A 63 -1.36 2.09 -30.19
C TRP A 63 -2.06 3.00 -29.17
N TYR A 64 -1.26 3.67 -28.35
CA TYR A 64 -1.68 4.81 -27.54
C TYR A 64 -0.71 5.97 -27.76
N ALA A 65 -1.17 7.19 -27.49
CA ALA A 65 -0.33 8.38 -27.46
C ALA A 65 -0.19 8.88 -26.02
N SER A 66 1.03 9.15 -25.58
CA SER A 66 1.33 9.88 -24.35
C SER A 66 1.71 11.31 -24.70
N ALA A 67 1.13 12.27 -24.00
CA ALA A 67 1.38 13.68 -24.16
C ALA A 67 1.93 14.27 -22.85
N THR A 68 3.17 14.73 -22.88
CA THR A 68 3.77 15.48 -21.77
C THR A 68 3.41 16.95 -21.92
N MET A 69 2.73 17.52 -20.91
CA MET A 69 2.21 18.88 -20.94
C MET A 69 2.76 19.72 -19.80
N SER A 70 3.12 20.96 -20.11
CA SER A 70 3.45 21.98 -19.12
C SER A 70 2.59 23.21 -19.32
N LEU A 71 1.99 23.67 -18.24
CA LEU A 71 1.08 24.80 -18.19
C LEU A 71 1.36 25.63 -16.94
N SER A 72 1.68 26.90 -17.15
CA SER A 72 1.79 27.89 -16.07
C SER A 72 0.85 29.05 -16.37
N SER A 73 -0.11 29.25 -15.47
CA SER A 73 -1.15 30.26 -15.61
C SER A 73 -1.58 30.81 -14.25
N LYS A 74 -1.94 32.10 -14.21
CA LYS A 74 -2.55 32.75 -13.04
C LYS A 74 -3.98 33.16 -13.40
N THR A 75 -4.83 32.17 -13.64
CA THR A 75 -6.21 32.32 -14.14
C THR A 75 -7.22 31.81 -13.13
N LEU A 76 -8.45 32.34 -13.17
CA LEU A 76 -9.61 31.73 -12.52
C LEU A 76 -10.29 30.66 -13.38
N HIS A 77 -10.12 30.71 -14.70
CA HIS A 77 -10.68 29.75 -15.67
C HIS A 77 -9.58 28.81 -16.17
N ALA A 78 -9.88 27.53 -16.34
CA ALA A 78 -8.92 26.56 -16.86
C ALA A 78 -8.54 26.91 -18.30
N PRO A 79 -7.28 27.32 -18.57
CA PRO A 79 -6.88 27.74 -19.91
C PRO A 79 -6.73 26.54 -20.86
N VAL A 80 -6.62 25.32 -20.33
CA VAL A 80 -6.52 24.11 -21.14
C VAL A 80 -7.63 23.13 -20.79
N GLN A 81 -8.23 22.53 -21.81
CA GLN A 81 -9.17 21.43 -21.69
C GLN A 81 -8.64 20.23 -22.46
N VAL A 82 -8.46 19.11 -21.79
CA VAL A 82 -8.10 17.83 -22.41
C VAL A 82 -9.39 17.03 -22.60
N ILE A 83 -9.63 16.58 -23.83
CA ILE A 83 -10.84 15.85 -24.22
C ILE A 83 -10.41 14.48 -24.70
N ASP A 84 -10.92 13.43 -24.05
CA ASP A 84 -10.63 12.05 -24.44
C ASP A 84 -11.47 11.62 -25.67
N GLN A 85 -11.25 10.40 -26.14
CA GLN A 85 -11.97 9.82 -27.28
C GLN A 85 -13.48 9.64 -27.05
N ASN A 86 -13.94 9.61 -25.80
CA ASN A 86 -15.35 9.51 -25.43
C ASN A 86 -15.99 10.89 -25.23
N GLY A 87 -15.23 11.99 -25.37
CA GLY A 87 -15.70 13.35 -25.18
C GLY A 87 -15.68 13.82 -23.71
N ASN A 88 -15.09 13.06 -22.79
CA ASN A 88 -14.93 13.49 -21.41
C ASN A 88 -13.91 14.63 -21.34
N VAL A 89 -14.21 15.67 -20.56
CA VAL A 89 -13.41 16.89 -20.49
C VAL A 89 -12.72 17.00 -19.13
N GLU A 90 -11.39 17.05 -19.16
CA GLU A 90 -10.54 17.39 -18.02
C GLU A 90 -10.09 18.86 -18.13
N LYS A 91 -10.35 19.66 -17.09
CA LYS A 91 -9.95 21.07 -17.02
C LYS A 91 -8.60 21.19 -16.34
N VAL A 92 -7.59 21.72 -17.05
CA VAL A 92 -6.21 21.82 -16.57
C VAL A 92 -5.90 23.27 -16.24
N PHE A 93 -5.57 23.55 -14.97
CA PHE A 93 -5.25 24.89 -14.47
C PHE A 93 -3.75 25.16 -14.41
N ALA A 94 -2.98 24.13 -14.07
CA ALA A 94 -1.52 24.11 -14.06
C ALA A 94 -1.06 22.69 -14.40
N ALA A 95 0.14 22.58 -14.97
CA ALA A 95 0.81 21.30 -15.22
C ALA A 95 2.32 21.52 -15.25
N SER A 96 3.08 20.63 -14.63
CA SER A 96 4.55 20.67 -14.63
C SER A 96 5.11 19.38 -15.22
N ALA A 97 5.23 19.33 -16.55
CA ALA A 97 5.61 18.13 -17.29
C ALA A 97 4.73 16.90 -16.98
N GLU A 98 3.42 17.13 -16.86
CA GLU A 98 2.46 16.07 -16.54
C GLU A 98 2.11 15.22 -17.76
N LEU A 99 1.89 13.92 -17.53
CA LEU A 99 1.49 12.96 -18.55
C LEU A 99 -0.03 12.91 -18.75
N PHE A 100 -0.45 12.93 -20.02
CA PHE A 100 -1.81 12.71 -20.49
C PHE A 100 -1.81 11.59 -21.54
N PHE A 101 -2.89 10.82 -21.65
CA PHE A 101 -2.94 9.64 -22.52
C PHE A 101 -4.18 9.67 -23.44
N PHE A 102 -3.99 9.23 -24.68
CA PHE A 102 -5.04 9.13 -25.69
C PHE A 102 -5.00 7.74 -26.34
N LEU A 103 -6.15 7.08 -26.44
CA LEU A 103 -6.23 5.67 -26.84
C LEU A 103 -6.81 5.45 -28.24
N ALA A 104 -7.51 6.44 -28.78
CA ALA A 104 -8.21 6.33 -30.05
C ALA A 104 -8.17 7.65 -30.82
N PRO A 105 -8.52 7.64 -32.12
CA PRO A 105 -8.78 8.87 -32.85
C PRO A 105 -9.82 9.73 -32.10
N HIS A 106 -9.80 11.05 -32.32
CA HIS A 106 -10.69 12.06 -31.73
C HIS A 106 -10.28 12.64 -30.37
N GLY A 107 -9.20 12.13 -29.75
CA GLY A 107 -8.57 12.81 -28.61
C GLY A 107 -8.11 14.23 -28.98
N LYS A 108 -8.42 15.22 -28.13
CA LYS A 108 -8.16 16.64 -28.42
C LYS A 108 -7.68 17.39 -27.18
N VAL A 109 -6.87 18.42 -27.40
CA VAL A 109 -6.50 19.40 -26.37
C VAL A 109 -6.92 20.79 -26.87
N LYS A 110 -7.66 21.54 -26.07
CA LYS A 110 -8.07 22.92 -26.37
C LYS A 110 -7.32 23.87 -25.47
N LEU A 111 -6.67 24.88 -26.04
CA LEU A 111 -6.01 25.96 -25.33
C LEU A 111 -6.80 27.27 -25.57
N SER A 112 -7.17 27.97 -24.51
CA SER A 112 -7.81 29.28 -24.52
C SER A 112 -7.14 30.17 -23.47
N THR A 113 -6.43 31.21 -23.91
CA THR A 113 -5.67 32.09 -22.98
C THR A 113 -6.49 33.26 -22.44
N GLU A 114 -7.58 33.63 -23.10
CA GLU A 114 -8.38 34.82 -22.77
C GLU A 114 -7.47 36.04 -22.50
N ASN A 115 -7.74 36.86 -21.49
CA ASN A 115 -6.89 38.03 -21.18
C ASN A 115 -5.73 37.72 -20.22
N PHE A 116 -5.34 36.45 -20.08
CA PHE A 116 -4.36 36.02 -19.09
C PHE A 116 -3.03 35.59 -19.71
N LYS A 117 -1.95 35.79 -18.94
CA LYS A 117 -0.61 35.35 -19.31
C LYS A 117 -0.46 33.86 -19.06
N VAL A 118 -0.50 33.09 -20.15
CA VAL A 118 -0.39 31.63 -20.14
C VAL A 118 0.91 31.19 -20.81
N LYS A 119 1.67 30.32 -20.14
CA LYS A 119 2.77 29.57 -20.75
C LYS A 119 2.34 28.13 -20.96
N PHE A 120 2.52 27.61 -22.16
CA PHE A 120 2.04 26.28 -22.53
C PHE A 120 3.08 25.55 -23.38
N GLY A 121 3.18 24.24 -23.20
CA GLY A 121 3.95 23.33 -24.05
C GLY A 121 3.37 21.93 -23.99
N ILE A 122 3.35 21.24 -25.12
CA ILE A 122 2.91 19.84 -25.25
C ILE A 122 3.88 19.08 -26.15
N GLN A 123 4.27 17.87 -25.75
CA GLN A 123 5.07 16.95 -26.55
C GLN A 123 4.35 15.61 -26.60
N ILE A 124 4.24 14.99 -27.77
CA ILE A 124 3.47 13.75 -27.94
C ILE A 124 4.40 12.64 -28.44
N TYR A 125 4.22 11.46 -27.85
CA TYR A 125 4.88 10.22 -28.20
C TYR A 125 3.83 9.12 -28.43
N TRP A 126 4.09 8.23 -29.39
CA TRP A 126 3.21 7.10 -29.68
C TRP A 126 3.92 5.79 -29.36
N ALA A 127 3.22 4.89 -28.70
CA ALA A 127 3.70 3.56 -28.37
C ALA A 127 2.65 2.49 -28.67
N GLN A 128 3.12 1.29 -29.00
CA GLN A 128 2.25 0.14 -29.16
C GLN A 128 1.78 -0.39 -27.80
N TYR A 129 0.59 -0.97 -27.78
CA TYR A 129 0.21 -1.78 -26.63
C TYR A 129 1.20 -2.92 -26.42
N PRO A 130 1.45 -3.28 -25.16
CA PRO A 130 2.34 -4.39 -24.81
C PRO A 130 1.80 -5.70 -25.40
N THR A 131 2.70 -6.59 -25.82
CA THR A 131 2.32 -7.93 -26.27
C THR A 131 1.72 -8.72 -25.10
N MET A 132 0.56 -9.36 -25.30
CA MET A 132 -0.14 -10.18 -24.28
C MET A 132 0.60 -11.48 -23.97
N SER A 133 1.88 -11.41 -23.60
CA SER A 133 2.67 -12.61 -23.38
C SER A 133 2.27 -13.30 -22.07
N TYR A 134 1.87 -12.54 -21.04
CA TYR A 134 1.46 -13.07 -19.73
C TYR A 134 0.47 -12.13 -19.00
N PRO A 135 -0.85 -12.17 -19.29
CA PRO A 135 -1.81 -11.40 -18.52
C PRO A 135 -1.90 -11.94 -17.08
N THR A 136 -2.01 -11.03 -16.11
CA THR A 136 -2.24 -11.41 -14.72
C THR A 136 -3.74 -11.66 -14.54
N ILE A 137 -4.14 -12.93 -14.45
CA ILE A 137 -5.55 -13.30 -14.26
C ILE A 137 -5.82 -13.43 -12.76
N ARG A 138 -6.80 -12.69 -12.26
CA ARG A 138 -7.25 -12.77 -10.86
C ARG A 138 -8.74 -13.09 -10.81
N LYS A 139 -9.14 -13.98 -9.91
CA LYS A 139 -10.54 -14.36 -9.72
C LYS A 139 -11.05 -13.81 -8.41
N LEU A 140 -12.18 -13.12 -8.45
CA LEU A 140 -12.94 -12.69 -7.29
C LEU A 140 -13.80 -13.86 -6.81
N ASP A 141 -13.54 -14.32 -5.60
CA ASP A 141 -14.39 -15.30 -4.94
C ASP A 141 -15.52 -14.58 -4.22
N PRO A 142 -16.79 -14.74 -4.65
CA PRO A 142 -17.92 -14.09 -4.01
C PRO A 142 -18.13 -14.59 -2.57
N THR A 143 -17.56 -15.73 -2.16
CA THR A 143 -17.74 -16.33 -0.84
C THR A 143 -16.79 -15.79 0.23
N THR A 144 -15.68 -15.14 -0.16
CA THR A 144 -14.66 -14.63 0.78
C THR A 144 -14.71 -13.11 0.97
N SER A 145 -15.46 -12.38 0.12
CA SER A 145 -15.60 -10.91 0.09
C SER A 145 -14.28 -10.13 0.16
N GLU A 146 -13.19 -10.71 -0.33
CA GLU A 146 -11.90 -10.02 -0.35
C GLU A 146 -11.79 -9.18 -1.61
N PRO A 147 -11.75 -7.84 -1.50
CA PRO A 147 -11.43 -7.00 -2.61
C PRO A 147 -9.98 -7.26 -2.98
N ILE A 148 -9.71 -7.30 -4.27
CA ILE A 148 -8.37 -7.40 -4.79
C ILE A 148 -7.80 -6.00 -4.87
N ALA A 149 -6.72 -5.76 -4.14
CA ALA A 149 -5.85 -4.61 -4.38
C ALA A 149 -4.88 -4.97 -5.51
N ASN A 150 -5.11 -4.43 -6.70
CA ASN A 150 -4.19 -4.53 -7.81
C ASN A 150 -3.21 -3.35 -7.75
N TYR A 151 -1.95 -3.69 -7.53
CA TYR A 151 -0.80 -2.80 -7.54
C TYR A 151 0.28 -3.46 -8.41
N GLY A 152 1.20 -2.67 -8.95
CA GLY A 152 2.43 -3.21 -9.53
C GLY A 152 2.82 -2.64 -10.88
N ASN A 153 4.13 -2.42 -10.96
CA ASN A 153 4.94 -1.96 -12.06
C ASN A 153 4.81 -2.86 -13.30
N GLY A 154 4.46 -2.26 -14.43
CA GLY A 154 4.74 -2.84 -15.73
C GLY A 154 3.54 -2.95 -16.65
N SER A 155 3.87 -3.02 -17.93
CA SER A 155 2.98 -3.05 -19.09
C SER A 155 2.11 -4.32 -19.19
N SER A 156 1.80 -5.01 -18.10
CA SER A 156 1.00 -6.24 -18.15
C SER A 156 -0.48 -5.93 -17.91
N LEU A 157 -1.33 -6.55 -18.73
CA LEU A 157 -2.77 -6.46 -18.57
C LEU A 157 -3.20 -7.29 -17.35
N ALA A 158 -3.89 -6.68 -16.40
CA ALA A 158 -4.56 -7.38 -15.32
C ALA A 158 -6.00 -7.68 -15.73
N ILE A 159 -6.38 -8.95 -15.73
CA ILE A 159 -7.74 -9.41 -16.06
C ILE A 159 -8.38 -9.92 -14.77
N VAL A 160 -9.55 -9.40 -14.45
CA VAL A 160 -10.29 -9.75 -13.25
C VAL A 160 -11.59 -10.42 -13.65
N GLU A 161 -11.80 -11.61 -13.10
CA GLU A 161 -13.01 -12.41 -13.31
C GLU A 161 -13.84 -12.46 -12.04
N SER A 162 -15.15 -12.25 -12.15
CA SER A 162 -16.13 -12.40 -11.06
C SER A 162 -17.22 -13.41 -11.45
N ALA A 163 -17.97 -13.90 -10.48
CA ALA A 163 -19.16 -14.71 -10.74
C ALA A 163 -20.32 -13.88 -11.32
N THR A 164 -20.36 -12.57 -11.06
CA THR A 164 -21.40 -11.66 -11.54
C THR A 164 -20.79 -10.57 -12.44
N GLN A 165 -20.50 -9.41 -11.88
CA GLN A 165 -19.85 -8.27 -12.53
C GLN A 165 -18.74 -7.77 -11.61
N VAL A 166 -17.70 -7.19 -12.21
CA VAL A 166 -16.58 -6.60 -11.50
C VAL A 166 -16.86 -5.11 -11.29
N SER A 167 -16.72 -4.66 -10.05
CA SER A 167 -16.64 -3.26 -9.66
C SER A 167 -15.18 -2.87 -9.45
N ALA A 168 -14.78 -1.73 -10.01
CA ALA A 168 -13.46 -1.15 -9.82
C ALA A 168 -13.56 0.28 -9.25
N THR A 169 -12.68 0.59 -8.30
CA THR A 169 -12.40 1.94 -7.82
C THR A 169 -10.89 2.14 -7.68
N VAL A 170 -10.42 3.39 -7.67
CA VAL A 170 -9.01 3.72 -7.47
C VAL A 170 -8.77 4.32 -6.10
N VAL A 171 -7.62 3.99 -5.51
CA VAL A 171 -7.14 4.60 -4.28
C VAL A 171 -6.44 5.90 -4.62
N GLN A 172 -6.80 6.98 -3.94
CA GLN A 172 -6.12 8.26 -4.07
C GLN A 172 -4.64 8.10 -3.63
N PRO A 173 -3.67 8.41 -4.52
CA PRO A 173 -2.25 8.38 -4.18
C PRO A 173 -1.90 9.55 -3.26
N LEU A 174 -0.80 9.40 -2.51
CA LEU A 174 -0.39 10.33 -1.44
C LEU A 174 0.32 11.60 -1.94
N ASP A 175 0.91 11.58 -3.15
CA ASP A 175 1.70 12.69 -3.72
C ASP A 175 1.25 13.05 -5.16
N GLU A 176 1.93 14.05 -5.77
CA GLU A 176 1.82 14.69 -7.12
C GLU A 176 1.70 13.74 -8.34
N ASN A 177 1.47 12.47 -8.11
CA ASN A 177 1.45 11.35 -9.02
C ASN A 177 0.05 11.04 -9.57
N LEU A 178 -0.92 11.95 -9.42
CA LEU A 178 -2.25 11.87 -10.05
C LEU A 178 -2.17 11.63 -11.57
N GLN A 179 -1.09 12.07 -12.22
CA GLN A 179 -0.85 11.81 -13.64
C GLN A 179 -0.83 10.31 -14.00
N TYR A 180 -0.38 9.42 -13.13
CA TYR A 180 -0.36 7.98 -13.42
C TYR A 180 -1.75 7.36 -13.37
N LEU A 181 -2.71 7.98 -12.67
CA LEU A 181 -4.11 7.58 -12.76
C LEU A 181 -4.68 7.84 -14.16
N ARG A 182 -4.15 8.82 -14.92
CA ARG A 182 -4.53 9.03 -16.34
C ARG A 182 -4.04 7.90 -17.24
N GLY A 183 -2.91 7.28 -16.89
CA GLY A 183 -2.33 6.13 -17.59
C GLY A 183 -2.85 4.76 -17.12
N THR A 184 -3.72 4.74 -16.10
CA THR A 184 -4.42 3.54 -15.65
C THR A 184 -5.76 3.45 -16.36
N ILE A 185 -5.92 2.45 -17.21
CA ILE A 185 -7.02 2.34 -18.18
C ILE A 185 -7.89 1.13 -17.84
N PHE A 186 -9.21 1.32 -17.97
CA PHE A 186 -10.21 0.28 -17.69
C PHE A 186 -10.96 -0.11 -18.96
N PHE A 187 -11.08 -1.42 -19.19
CA PHE A 187 -11.87 -1.98 -20.29
C PHE A 187 -12.93 -2.95 -19.76
N ASP A 188 -14.11 -2.89 -20.36
CA ASP A 188 -15.22 -3.80 -20.11
C ASP A 188 -15.07 -5.07 -20.95
N GLY A 189 -14.16 -5.95 -20.51
CA GLY A 189 -13.85 -7.20 -21.18
C GLY A 189 -12.40 -7.65 -20.94
N PRO A 190 -11.94 -8.69 -21.67
CA PRO A 190 -10.66 -9.34 -21.42
C PRO A 190 -9.44 -8.56 -21.94
N ASP A 191 -9.62 -7.56 -22.79
CA ASP A 191 -8.51 -6.89 -23.49
C ASP A 191 -8.82 -5.44 -23.92
N TRP A 192 -7.84 -4.78 -24.52
CA TRP A 192 -7.97 -3.41 -25.07
C TRP A 192 -8.78 -3.31 -26.37
N ASN A 193 -9.25 -4.43 -26.94
CA ASN A 193 -10.25 -4.40 -28.03
C ASN A 193 -11.67 -4.28 -27.48
N SER A 194 -11.84 -4.49 -26.17
CA SER A 194 -13.11 -4.38 -25.46
C SER A 194 -13.48 -2.91 -25.25
N THR A 195 -14.71 -2.66 -24.78
CA THR A 195 -15.22 -1.28 -24.62
C THR A 195 -14.38 -0.52 -23.59
N TYR A 196 -13.86 0.64 -23.97
CA TYR A 196 -13.15 1.54 -23.07
C TYR A 196 -14.12 2.20 -22.08
N LEU A 197 -13.85 2.03 -20.77
CA LEU A 197 -14.67 2.58 -19.70
C LEU A 197 -14.20 3.97 -19.25
N GLY A 198 -12.89 4.19 -19.18
CA GLY A 198 -12.33 5.42 -18.66
C GLY A 198 -10.91 5.28 -18.13
N THR A 199 -10.39 6.35 -17.54
CA THR A 199 -9.11 6.36 -16.81
C THR A 199 -9.33 6.30 -15.29
N GLY A 200 -8.29 5.92 -14.56
CA GLY A 200 -8.29 6.00 -13.10
C GLY A 200 -8.51 7.42 -12.59
N PHE A 201 -8.02 8.43 -13.31
CA PHE A 201 -8.19 9.83 -12.89
C PHE A 201 -9.66 10.27 -12.97
N GLN A 202 -10.38 9.84 -14.01
CA GLN A 202 -11.83 10.07 -14.15
C GLN A 202 -12.61 9.34 -13.05
N LEU A 203 -12.21 8.11 -12.76
CA LEU A 203 -12.83 7.31 -11.71
C LEU A 203 -12.70 7.98 -10.33
N LEU A 204 -11.50 8.48 -10.01
CA LEU A 204 -11.24 9.24 -8.79
C LEU A 204 -12.03 10.56 -8.76
N SER A 205 -11.96 11.34 -9.83
CA SER A 205 -12.58 12.68 -9.91
C SER A 205 -14.10 12.63 -9.80
N ASN A 206 -14.71 11.60 -10.37
CA ASN A 206 -16.16 11.40 -10.31
C ASN A 206 -16.63 10.75 -9.00
N GLN A 207 -15.71 10.32 -8.12
CA GLN A 207 -16.00 9.58 -6.89
C GLN A 207 -16.97 8.42 -7.14
N ALA A 208 -16.67 7.64 -8.17
CA ALA A 208 -17.55 6.61 -8.71
C ALA A 208 -16.85 5.25 -8.78
N GLN A 209 -17.60 4.24 -9.19
CA GLN A 209 -17.08 2.92 -9.55
C GLN A 209 -17.30 2.66 -11.04
N PHE A 210 -16.37 1.95 -11.67
CA PHE A 210 -16.62 1.34 -12.97
C PHE A 210 -17.15 -0.07 -12.75
N VAL A 211 -18.16 -0.44 -13.54
CA VAL A 211 -18.83 -1.74 -13.43
C VAL A 211 -18.81 -2.39 -14.80
N SER A 212 -18.30 -3.62 -14.88
CA SER A 212 -18.34 -4.40 -16.12
C SER A 212 -19.77 -4.77 -16.49
N THR A 213 -20.08 -4.85 -17.80
CA THR A 213 -21.37 -5.38 -18.25
C THR A 213 -21.43 -6.90 -18.14
N GLY A 214 -20.30 -7.57 -18.35
CA GLY A 214 -20.11 -9.00 -18.16
C GLY A 214 -19.38 -9.35 -16.86
N ASN A 215 -18.77 -10.54 -16.85
CA ASN A 215 -18.04 -11.09 -15.71
C ASN A 215 -16.53 -10.77 -15.71
N LEU A 216 -16.06 -10.01 -16.70
CA LEU A 216 -14.66 -9.69 -16.91
C LEU A 216 -14.46 -8.19 -16.97
N LEU A 217 -13.42 -7.71 -16.29
CA LEU A 217 -12.91 -6.35 -16.40
C LEU A 217 -11.39 -6.43 -16.50
N SER A 218 -10.80 -5.59 -17.34
CA SER A 218 -9.35 -5.51 -17.45
C SER A 218 -8.81 -4.12 -17.12
N VAL A 219 -7.65 -4.12 -16.49
CA VAL A 219 -6.90 -2.92 -16.08
C VAL A 219 -5.57 -2.94 -16.79
N LEU A 220 -5.25 -1.87 -17.51
CA LEU A 220 -4.01 -1.70 -18.25
C LEU A 220 -3.28 -0.45 -17.75
N TYR A 221 -1.99 -0.59 -17.44
CA TYR A 221 -1.10 0.53 -17.14
C TYR A 221 -0.33 0.89 -18.41
N LEU A 222 -0.43 2.14 -18.86
CA LEU A 222 0.20 2.61 -20.09
C LEU A 222 1.63 3.11 -19.84
N GLY A 223 2.59 2.52 -20.54
CA GLY A 223 4.01 2.82 -20.37
C GLY A 223 4.62 2.08 -19.19
N ASP A 224 5.92 2.30 -19.00
CA ASP A 224 6.71 1.67 -17.94
C ASP A 224 7.27 2.76 -17.03
N PHE A 225 6.47 3.14 -16.02
CA PHE A 225 6.78 4.22 -15.10
C PHE A 225 6.77 3.70 -13.68
N SER A 226 7.84 3.98 -12.92
CA SER A 226 7.94 3.63 -11.50
C SER A 226 6.84 4.24 -10.64
N GLY A 227 6.21 5.32 -11.10
CA GLY A 227 5.09 5.94 -10.40
C GLY A 227 3.83 5.06 -10.28
N TYR A 228 3.70 4.01 -11.10
CA TYR A 228 2.60 3.05 -10.96
C TYR A 228 2.67 2.23 -9.67
N ASP A 229 3.83 2.15 -9.01
CA ASP A 229 3.97 1.48 -7.71
C ASP A 229 3.09 2.12 -6.61
N GLN A 230 2.68 3.38 -6.81
CA GLN A 230 1.80 4.11 -5.91
C GLN A 230 0.33 4.08 -6.34
N VAL A 231 0.02 3.55 -7.52
CA VAL A 231 -1.36 3.44 -8.01
C VAL A 231 -1.94 2.10 -7.57
N THR A 232 -2.97 2.16 -6.74
CA THR A 232 -3.72 0.97 -6.32
C THR A 232 -5.15 1.03 -6.87
N VAL A 233 -5.57 -0.05 -7.51
CA VAL A 233 -6.95 -0.27 -7.95
C VAL A 233 -7.58 -1.31 -7.05
N ILE A 234 -8.73 -0.98 -6.44
CA ILE A 234 -9.52 -1.92 -5.65
C ILE A 234 -10.62 -2.50 -6.53
N LEU A 235 -10.64 -3.82 -6.63
CA LEU A 235 -11.56 -4.60 -7.45
C LEU A 235 -12.39 -5.51 -6.55
N GLN A 236 -13.70 -5.54 -6.76
CA GLN A 236 -14.62 -6.34 -5.95
C GLN A 236 -15.83 -6.78 -6.78
N ASP A 237 -16.60 -7.71 -6.24
CA ASP A 237 -17.83 -8.17 -6.89
C ASP A 237 -18.95 -7.11 -6.75
N TYR A 238 -19.59 -6.77 -7.87
CA TYR A 238 -20.61 -5.73 -7.94
C TYR A 238 -21.86 -6.05 -7.11
N SER A 239 -22.14 -7.32 -6.83
CA SER A 239 -23.29 -7.71 -6.01
C SER A 239 -23.27 -7.07 -4.61
N TYR A 240 -22.07 -6.72 -4.12
CA TYR A 240 -21.85 -6.12 -2.81
C TYR A 240 -21.83 -4.58 -2.83
N THR A 241 -21.62 -3.98 -4.00
CA THR A 241 -21.56 -2.52 -4.18
C THR A 241 -22.77 -1.94 -4.89
N ARG A 242 -23.76 -2.80 -5.19
CA ARG A 242 -24.98 -2.42 -5.89
C ARG A 242 -25.84 -1.47 -5.05
N GLY A 243 -26.21 -0.34 -5.66
CA GLY A 243 -27.07 0.67 -5.05
C GLY A 243 -26.32 1.77 -4.30
N LEU A 244 -25.00 1.68 -4.20
CA LEU A 244 -24.16 2.77 -3.72
C LEU A 244 -23.94 3.80 -4.83
N THR A 245 -24.03 5.08 -4.50
CA THR A 245 -23.95 6.21 -5.43
C THR A 245 -22.58 6.88 -5.46
N GLN A 246 -21.82 6.78 -4.37
CA GLN A 246 -20.52 7.41 -4.22
C GLN A 246 -19.46 6.41 -3.76
N PHE A 247 -18.27 6.48 -4.34
CA PHE A 247 -17.12 5.65 -4.03
C PHE A 247 -15.88 6.51 -3.86
N GLN A 248 -15.22 6.34 -2.73
CA GLN A 248 -13.96 6.99 -2.43
C GLN A 248 -13.02 5.95 -1.84
N ALA A 249 -11.73 6.04 -2.17
CA ALA A 249 -10.72 5.21 -1.55
C ALA A 249 -9.45 6.01 -1.32
N VAL A 250 -8.82 5.84 -0.17
CA VAL A 250 -7.60 6.56 0.21
C VAL A 250 -6.56 5.62 0.81
N SER A 251 -5.30 5.99 0.63
CA SER A 251 -4.17 5.42 1.34
C SER A 251 -3.57 6.49 2.25
N CYS A 252 -3.07 6.10 3.41
CA CYS A 252 -2.41 7.01 4.35
C CYS A 252 -1.12 6.38 4.86
N PHE A 253 -0.10 7.19 5.14
CA PHE A 253 1.13 6.72 5.76
C PHE A 253 0.93 6.40 7.25
N ILE A 254 1.85 5.60 7.80
CA ILE A 254 1.87 5.25 9.23
C ILE A 254 2.15 6.53 10.04
N ASN A 255 1.47 6.69 11.18
CA ASN A 255 1.59 7.84 12.08
C ASN A 255 1.12 9.18 11.49
N GLU A 256 0.34 9.16 10.41
CA GLU A 256 -0.23 10.38 9.81
C GLU A 256 -1.74 10.45 9.99
N ASN A 257 -2.24 11.68 10.01
CA ASN A 257 -3.67 11.95 9.96
C ASN A 257 -4.14 11.88 8.50
N CYS A 258 -5.06 10.95 8.18
CA CYS A 258 -5.64 10.86 6.84
C CYS A 258 -6.50 12.08 6.52
N GLY A 259 -7.11 12.68 7.54
CA GLY A 259 -7.98 13.84 7.40
C GLY A 259 -9.47 13.49 7.48
N ASN A 260 -10.28 14.48 7.09
CA ASN A 260 -11.74 14.40 7.13
C ASN A 260 -12.26 14.09 5.73
N PHE A 261 -13.20 13.16 5.65
CA PHE A 261 -13.81 12.74 4.38
C PHE A 261 -15.32 12.88 4.46
N ASP A 262 -15.88 13.65 3.54
CA ASP A 262 -17.31 13.84 3.41
C ASP A 262 -17.91 12.72 2.55
N MET A 263 -19.03 12.17 3.02
CA MET A 263 -19.77 11.09 2.38
C MET A 263 -21.24 11.48 2.24
N GLU A 264 -21.81 11.20 1.06
CA GLU A 264 -23.23 11.40 0.74
C GLU A 264 -23.88 10.05 0.45
N GLY A 265 -24.58 9.51 1.45
CA GLY A 265 -25.11 8.15 1.46
C GLY A 265 -26.27 7.94 0.47
N PRO A 266 -26.37 6.77 -0.18
CA PRO A 266 -25.61 5.55 0.10
C PRO A 266 -24.20 5.53 -0.53
N ALA A 267 -23.14 5.46 0.29
CA ALA A 267 -21.76 5.67 -0.15
C ALA A 267 -20.80 4.63 0.42
N SER A 268 -19.74 4.32 -0.33
CA SER A 268 -18.59 3.52 0.12
C SER A 268 -17.35 4.38 0.24
N PHE A 269 -16.69 4.28 1.39
CA PHE A 269 -15.35 4.79 1.61
C PHE A 269 -14.41 3.63 1.95
N ILE A 270 -13.26 3.56 1.31
CA ILE A 270 -12.31 2.47 1.49
C ILE A 270 -10.97 3.04 1.96
N THR A 271 -10.40 2.47 3.02
CA THR A 271 -9.00 2.73 3.38
C THR A 271 -8.14 1.54 2.98
N TYR A 272 -7.01 1.85 2.35
CA TYR A 272 -6.01 0.88 1.93
C TYR A 272 -4.69 1.13 2.64
N SER A 273 -4.10 0.07 3.19
CA SER A 273 -2.73 0.08 3.71
C SER A 273 -1.99 -1.13 3.17
N MET A 274 -0.95 -0.90 2.35
CA MET A 274 -0.16 -1.94 1.69
C MET A 274 0.41 -2.97 2.68
N HIS A 275 0.96 -2.49 3.81
CA HIS A 275 1.52 -3.35 4.86
C HIS A 275 0.51 -3.69 5.97
N GLY A 276 -0.77 -3.34 5.79
CA GLY A 276 -1.77 -3.40 6.84
C GLY A 276 -1.43 -2.46 8.00
N GLY A 277 -1.88 -2.81 9.20
CA GLY A 277 -1.61 -2.05 10.43
C GLY A 277 -2.83 -1.32 10.98
N PRO A 278 -2.68 -0.71 12.17
CA PRO A 278 -3.78 -0.05 12.86
C PRO A 278 -4.20 1.22 12.15
N GLU A 279 -5.50 1.45 12.14
CA GLU A 279 -6.13 2.70 11.74
C GLU A 279 -7.22 3.04 12.74
N VAL A 280 -7.35 4.31 13.09
CA VAL A 280 -8.23 4.79 14.13
C VAL A 280 -9.31 5.66 13.51
N LEU A 281 -10.56 5.21 13.62
CA LEU A 281 -11.72 6.05 13.36
C LEU A 281 -11.93 6.94 14.60
N THR A 282 -11.82 8.26 14.44
CA THR A 282 -11.83 9.21 15.55
C THR A 282 -13.18 9.90 15.74
N SER A 283 -13.90 10.17 14.65
CA SER A 283 -15.22 10.78 14.69
C SER A 283 -16.05 10.44 13.46
N VAL A 284 -17.37 10.41 13.67
CA VAL A 284 -18.39 10.30 12.62
C VAL A 284 -19.45 11.35 12.93
N VAL A 285 -19.48 12.43 12.17
CA VAL A 285 -20.35 13.59 12.39
C VAL A 285 -21.34 13.72 11.24
N GLY A 286 -22.61 14.02 11.52
CA GLY A 286 -23.62 14.20 10.49
C GLY A 286 -24.88 13.39 10.78
N SER A 287 -25.39 12.70 9.76
CA SER A 287 -26.63 11.91 9.79
C SER A 287 -26.44 10.56 9.09
N GLY A 288 -27.25 9.57 9.45
CA GLY A 288 -27.18 8.21 8.89
C GLY A 288 -26.45 7.20 9.76
N THR A 289 -26.21 6.02 9.19
CA THR A 289 -25.50 4.92 9.85
C THR A 289 -24.31 4.49 9.01
N LEU A 290 -23.14 4.49 9.64
CA LEU A 290 -21.86 4.06 9.09
C LEU A 290 -21.55 2.64 9.55
N ASP A 291 -21.59 1.69 8.62
CA ASP A 291 -21.22 0.30 8.84
C ASP A 291 -19.78 0.08 8.42
N VAL A 292 -19.00 -0.60 9.26
CA VAL A 292 -17.58 -0.87 9.01
C VAL A 292 -17.38 -2.35 8.75
N TYR A 293 -16.52 -2.66 7.78
CA TYR A 293 -16.13 -4.00 7.36
C TYR A 293 -14.61 -4.09 7.26
N ILE A 294 -14.05 -5.23 7.63
CA ILE A 294 -12.66 -5.59 7.33
C ILE A 294 -12.68 -6.38 6.01
N GLY A 295 -11.99 -5.88 4.99
CA GLY A 295 -12.14 -6.34 3.61
C GLY A 295 -13.32 -5.66 2.90
N GLY A 296 -14.04 -6.41 2.07
CA GLY A 296 -15.18 -5.95 1.28
C GLY A 296 -16.49 -6.10 2.04
N VAL A 297 -17.57 -5.56 1.47
CA VAL A 297 -18.91 -5.66 2.05
C VAL A 297 -19.39 -7.11 1.95
N MET A 298 -19.74 -7.72 3.08
CA MET A 298 -20.44 -9.02 3.10
C MET A 298 -21.61 -8.97 4.06
N LYS A 299 -22.73 -9.58 3.66
CA LYS A 299 -23.89 -9.76 4.53
C LYS A 299 -23.47 -10.51 5.80
N ASN A 300 -23.83 -9.97 6.96
CA ASN A 300 -23.58 -10.54 8.29
C ASN A 300 -22.12 -10.54 8.78
N LYS A 301 -21.22 -9.76 8.15
CA LYS A 301 -19.83 -9.57 8.63
C LYS A 301 -19.50 -8.12 9.00
N THR A 302 -20.52 -7.31 9.27
CA THR A 302 -20.35 -5.96 9.79
C THR A 302 -19.65 -6.05 11.14
N ILE A 303 -18.51 -5.38 11.28
CA ILE A 303 -17.73 -5.42 12.52
C ILE A 303 -18.23 -4.39 13.54
N ALA A 304 -18.73 -3.26 13.05
CA ALA A 304 -19.24 -2.18 13.86
C ALA A 304 -20.20 -1.31 13.05
N SER A 305 -21.19 -0.74 13.72
CA SER A 305 -22.12 0.23 13.15
C SER A 305 -22.18 1.46 14.05
N TYR A 306 -22.01 2.64 13.45
CA TYR A 306 -22.00 3.93 14.14
C TYR A 306 -23.12 4.81 13.60
N THR A 307 -23.88 5.45 14.49
CA THR A 307 -24.91 6.42 14.07
C THR A 307 -24.30 7.81 14.01
N ALA A 308 -24.23 8.42 12.84
CA ALA A 308 -23.64 9.75 12.70
C ALA A 308 -24.44 10.78 13.52
N GLY A 309 -23.73 11.61 14.30
CA GLY A 309 -24.40 12.57 15.17
C GLY A 309 -23.44 13.48 15.94
N PRO A 310 -23.94 14.60 16.51
CA PRO A 310 -23.13 15.66 17.10
C PRO A 310 -22.55 15.35 18.50
N SER A 311 -22.75 14.14 19.05
CA SER A 311 -22.44 13.89 20.46
C SER A 311 -21.97 12.46 20.71
N TYR A 312 -20.66 12.31 20.97
CA TYR A 312 -19.96 11.43 21.94
C TYR A 312 -20.42 9.98 22.26
N ASN A 313 -21.48 9.46 21.65
CA ASN A 313 -22.09 8.17 22.00
C ASN A 313 -21.65 6.99 21.12
N ASN A 314 -20.67 7.20 20.24
CA ASN A 314 -20.26 6.21 19.24
C ASN A 314 -19.05 5.36 19.63
N ASN A 315 -18.66 5.25 20.91
CA ASN A 315 -17.52 4.41 21.32
C ASN A 315 -16.20 4.73 20.57
N LEU A 316 -16.09 5.94 20.01
CA LEU A 316 -14.91 6.43 19.29
C LEU A 316 -13.96 7.16 20.26
N PRO A 317 -12.64 7.14 20.04
CA PRO A 317 -11.95 6.50 18.91
C PRO A 317 -11.99 4.97 18.95
N GLN A 318 -11.99 4.30 17.80
CA GLN A 318 -11.91 2.84 17.68
C GLN A 318 -10.83 2.45 16.67
N VAL A 319 -9.98 1.49 17.04
CA VAL A 319 -8.94 0.95 16.15
C VAL A 319 -9.50 -0.18 15.30
N PHE A 320 -9.10 -0.20 14.04
CA PHE A 320 -9.37 -1.22 13.05
C PHE A 320 -8.05 -1.71 12.47
N TYR A 321 -7.98 -3.02 12.22
CA TYR A 321 -6.83 -3.67 11.60
C TYR A 321 -7.24 -4.20 10.21
N GLY A 322 -6.24 -4.60 9.43
CA GLY A 322 -6.41 -5.17 8.10
C GLY A 322 -5.90 -4.26 6.98
N ARG A 323 -5.66 -4.85 5.81
CA ARG A 323 -5.14 -4.12 4.63
C ARG A 323 -6.18 -3.24 3.97
N ILE A 324 -7.41 -3.74 3.85
CA ILE A 324 -8.55 -3.04 3.25
C ILE A 324 -9.61 -2.94 4.33
N LYS A 325 -10.12 -1.75 4.58
CA LYS A 325 -11.29 -1.52 5.43
C LYS A 325 -12.32 -0.75 4.63
N THR A 326 -13.56 -1.20 4.68
CA THR A 326 -14.66 -0.61 3.92
C THR A 326 -15.68 -0.02 4.88
N TYR A 327 -16.06 1.22 4.64
CA TYR A 327 -17.01 2.01 5.41
C TYR A 327 -18.20 2.32 4.52
N ILE A 328 -19.38 1.83 4.88
CA ILE A 328 -20.61 2.04 4.12
C ILE A 328 -21.53 2.98 4.90
N LEU A 329 -21.82 4.15 4.31
CA LEU A 329 -22.86 5.03 4.78
C LEU A 329 -24.17 4.63 4.11
N THR A 330 -25.15 4.18 4.89
CA THR A 330 -26.43 3.65 4.37
C THR A 330 -27.38 4.74 3.83
N GLY A 331 -27.20 5.99 4.27
CA GLY A 331 -27.98 7.15 3.85
C GLY A 331 -27.63 8.39 4.67
N GLY A 332 -28.09 9.57 4.23
CA GLY A 332 -27.75 10.85 4.86
C GLY A 332 -26.34 11.33 4.52
N ASN A 333 -25.90 12.43 5.14
CA ASN A 333 -24.58 13.00 4.91
C ASN A 333 -23.76 12.91 6.19
N ALA A 334 -22.53 12.38 6.09
CA ALA A 334 -21.62 12.24 7.22
C ALA A 334 -20.18 12.56 6.84
N THR A 335 -19.47 13.18 7.77
CA THR A 335 -18.02 13.40 7.71
C THR A 335 -17.34 12.43 8.67
N ILE A 336 -16.42 11.63 8.16
CA ILE A 336 -15.60 10.71 8.96
C ILE A 336 -14.18 11.25 9.09
N ASN A 337 -13.56 11.02 10.24
CA ASN A 337 -12.17 11.39 10.48
C ASN A 337 -11.34 10.17 10.84
N ILE A 338 -10.28 9.94 10.08
CA ILE A 338 -9.44 8.75 10.17
C ILE A 338 -7.99 9.16 10.36
N THR A 339 -7.28 8.43 11.23
CA THR A 339 -5.85 8.61 11.45
C THR A 339 -5.15 7.26 11.54
N ARG A 340 -3.90 7.20 11.09
CA ARG A 340 -3.01 6.06 11.30
C ARG A 340 -2.03 6.29 12.45
N ASP A 341 -2.21 7.37 13.20
CA ASP A 341 -1.59 7.55 14.50
C ASP A 341 -2.32 6.69 15.56
N SER A 342 -1.67 5.60 15.96
CA SER A 342 -2.20 4.71 17.00
C SER A 342 -2.29 5.36 18.37
N ASP A 343 -1.50 6.40 18.65
CA ASP A 343 -1.50 7.07 19.95
C ASP A 343 -2.81 7.81 20.21
N THR A 344 -3.50 8.21 19.13
CA THR A 344 -4.85 8.76 19.20
C THR A 344 -5.86 7.78 19.81
N PHE A 345 -5.67 6.46 19.62
CA PHE A 345 -6.51 5.44 20.27
C PHE A 345 -6.13 5.23 21.74
N LEU A 346 -4.87 5.44 22.14
CA LEU A 346 -4.39 5.20 23.50
C LEU A 346 -4.96 6.19 24.53
N MET A 347 -5.30 7.41 24.11
CA MET A 347 -5.81 8.44 25.01
C MET A 347 -7.31 8.33 25.25
N SER A 348 -7.72 7.88 26.44
CA SER A 348 -9.13 7.93 26.86
C SER A 348 -9.54 9.36 27.25
N ARG A 349 -10.55 9.93 26.59
CA ARG A 349 -11.15 11.21 27.01
C ARG A 349 -12.16 11.08 28.15
N ASN A 350 -12.73 9.88 28.33
CA ASN A 350 -13.76 9.58 29.33
C ASN A 350 -13.30 8.47 30.28
N LEU A 351 -13.84 8.47 31.51
CA LEU A 351 -13.57 7.45 32.54
C LEU A 351 -14.10 6.05 32.17
N GLU A 352 -15.16 5.97 31.37
CA GLU A 352 -15.70 4.73 30.81
C GLU A 352 -15.51 4.74 29.29
N ARG A 353 -15.02 3.62 28.76
CA ARG A 353 -14.90 3.39 27.32
C ARG A 353 -15.51 2.04 26.98
N LYS A 354 -16.39 2.04 25.98
CA LYS A 354 -16.88 0.84 25.31
C LYS A 354 -16.17 0.75 23.96
N GLY A 355 -15.97 -0.44 23.46
CA GLY A 355 -15.27 -0.72 22.21
C GLY A 355 -15.16 -2.22 22.01
N PHE A 356 -14.40 -2.61 20.99
CA PHE A 356 -14.12 -4.01 20.70
C PHE A 356 -12.68 -4.17 20.22
N ILE A 357 -12.22 -5.40 20.19
CA ILE A 357 -10.93 -5.80 19.61
C ILE A 357 -11.25 -6.82 18.53
N ALA A 358 -10.67 -6.65 17.34
CA ALA A 358 -10.88 -7.54 16.23
C ALA A 358 -9.60 -7.75 15.44
N SER A 359 -9.43 -8.96 14.91
CA SER A 359 -8.35 -9.32 13.99
C SER A 359 -8.43 -8.53 12.69
N GLY A 360 -7.27 -8.20 12.11
CA GLY A 360 -7.20 -7.63 10.76
C GLY A 360 -7.61 -8.60 9.64
N GLU A 361 -7.77 -9.87 9.98
CA GLU A 361 -8.29 -10.91 9.09
C GLU A 361 -9.67 -11.44 9.56
N TYR A 362 -10.40 -10.66 10.38
CA TYR A 362 -11.72 -11.05 10.87
C TYR A 362 -12.67 -11.43 9.73
N GLY A 363 -13.36 -12.56 9.88
CA GLY A 363 -14.26 -13.10 8.87
C GLY A 363 -13.59 -13.83 7.71
N LYS A 364 -12.27 -14.02 7.74
CA LYS A 364 -11.50 -14.72 6.70
C LYS A 364 -10.88 -16.02 7.21
N TYR A 365 -10.64 -16.94 6.29
CA TYR A 365 -9.84 -18.13 6.57
C TYR A 365 -8.35 -17.78 6.45
N SER A 366 -7.73 -17.45 7.58
CA SER A 366 -6.32 -17.04 7.63
C SER A 366 -5.60 -17.70 8.80
N ASN A 367 -4.32 -18.02 8.58
CA ASN A 367 -3.42 -18.50 9.63
C ASN A 367 -2.87 -17.34 10.48
N THR A 368 -3.11 -16.09 10.07
CA THR A 368 -2.66 -14.87 10.77
C THR A 368 -3.89 -14.12 11.29
N GLN A 369 -4.44 -14.58 12.43
CA GLN A 369 -5.58 -13.96 13.09
C GLN A 369 -5.20 -13.16 14.34
N ASP A 370 -3.93 -13.19 14.74
CA ASP A 370 -3.47 -12.62 16.00
C ASP A 370 -3.75 -11.11 16.13
N VAL A 371 -4.26 -10.72 17.31
CA VAL A 371 -4.49 -9.31 17.65
C VAL A 371 -4.09 -9.06 19.10
N THR A 372 -3.35 -7.99 19.32
CA THR A 372 -2.84 -7.59 20.64
C THR A 372 -3.13 -6.11 20.84
N ASP A 373 -3.75 -5.77 21.97
CA ASP A 373 -4.10 -4.39 22.32
C ASP A 373 -3.90 -4.15 23.82
N ARG A 374 -3.65 -2.91 24.23
CA ARG A 374 -3.15 -2.57 25.57
C ARG A 374 -4.00 -1.48 26.21
N ILE A 375 -4.40 -1.70 27.46
CA ILE A 375 -5.10 -0.71 28.28
C ILE A 375 -4.16 -0.28 29.39
N GLN A 376 -3.76 1.00 29.40
CA GLN A 376 -2.83 1.55 30.37
C GLN A 376 -3.50 2.60 31.26
N SER A 377 -3.09 2.66 32.53
CA SER A 377 -3.51 3.70 33.46
C SER A 377 -2.50 4.85 33.45
N PRO A 378 -2.93 6.12 33.52
CA PRO A 378 -2.04 7.26 33.64
C PRO A 378 -1.32 7.35 35.00
N SER A 379 -1.81 6.68 36.05
CA SER A 379 -1.20 6.73 37.39
C SER A 379 -1.18 5.39 38.14
N VAL A 380 -0.26 5.28 39.10
CA VAL A 380 0.12 4.06 39.84
C VAL A 380 -1.01 3.46 40.71
N SER A 381 -2.12 4.17 40.88
CA SER A 381 -3.19 3.83 41.85
C SER A 381 -4.60 3.68 41.25
N PHE A 382 -4.73 3.36 39.97
CA PHE A 382 -6.04 3.09 39.37
C PHE A 382 -6.44 1.61 39.39
N LYS A 383 -7.72 1.35 39.63
CA LYS A 383 -8.35 0.04 39.48
C LYS A 383 -9.08 0.00 38.14
N ILE A 384 -8.57 -0.78 37.20
CA ILE A 384 -9.25 -1.04 35.92
C ILE A 384 -10.28 -2.13 36.15
N ARG A 385 -11.53 -1.88 35.73
CA ARG A 385 -12.57 -2.91 35.64
C ARG A 385 -12.96 -3.06 34.18
N TYR A 386 -12.93 -4.29 33.68
CA TYR A 386 -13.40 -4.64 32.34
C TYR A 386 -14.59 -5.61 32.44
N ASN A 387 -15.47 -5.55 31.44
CA ASN A 387 -16.59 -6.48 31.29
C ASN A 387 -16.69 -6.88 29.81
N ILE A 388 -16.52 -8.17 29.52
CA ILE A 388 -16.62 -8.71 28.17
C ILE A 388 -18.07 -9.09 27.93
N ARG A 389 -18.74 -8.40 26.99
CA ARG A 389 -20.15 -8.65 26.68
C ARG A 389 -20.35 -9.87 25.79
N SER A 390 -19.49 -10.03 24.79
CA SER A 390 -19.53 -11.09 23.80
C SER A 390 -18.14 -11.32 23.24
N ALA A 391 -17.89 -12.54 22.75
CA ALA A 391 -16.69 -12.90 22.01
C ALA A 391 -17.11 -13.80 20.85
N ASP A 392 -16.72 -13.41 19.63
CA ASP A 392 -16.97 -14.17 18.41
C ASP A 392 -15.67 -14.89 18.02
N LEU A 393 -15.47 -16.08 18.59
CA LEU A 393 -14.25 -16.88 18.44
C LEU A 393 -14.66 -18.25 17.88
N GLN A 394 -14.07 -18.64 16.75
CA GLN A 394 -14.26 -19.97 16.15
C GLN A 394 -13.05 -20.85 16.45
N GLU A 395 -13.26 -22.12 16.82
CA GLU A 395 -12.18 -23.03 17.17
C GLU A 395 -11.15 -23.17 16.02
N PRO A 396 -9.84 -23.26 16.31
CA PRO A 396 -9.19 -23.46 17.62
C PRO A 396 -8.58 -22.17 18.23
N VAL A 397 -9.36 -21.09 18.38
CA VAL A 397 -8.86 -19.79 18.89
C VAL A 397 -8.78 -19.73 20.43
N ARG A 398 -7.73 -19.07 20.97
CA ARG A 398 -7.47 -18.94 22.42
C ARG A 398 -7.44 -17.49 22.89
N MET A 399 -8.41 -17.07 23.70
CA MET A 399 -8.33 -15.76 24.35
C MET A 399 -7.47 -15.80 25.61
N GLU A 400 -6.52 -14.87 25.70
CA GLU A 400 -5.67 -14.67 26.87
C GLU A 400 -5.72 -13.22 27.35
N ILE A 401 -5.85 -13.04 28.66
CA ILE A 401 -5.82 -11.74 29.32
C ILE A 401 -4.70 -11.79 30.35
N VAL A 402 -3.74 -10.88 30.22
CA VAL A 402 -2.60 -10.76 31.12
C VAL A 402 -2.74 -9.45 31.89
N GLU A 403 -2.63 -9.51 33.22
CA GLU A 403 -2.56 -8.33 34.07
C GLU A 403 -1.13 -8.18 34.55
N MET A 404 -0.53 -7.00 34.33
CA MET A 404 0.86 -6.74 34.69
C MET A 404 0.99 -5.49 35.54
N LYS A 405 1.99 -5.48 36.43
CA LYS A 405 2.40 -4.32 37.21
C LYS A 405 3.92 -4.28 37.26
N ASN A 406 4.52 -3.14 36.88
CA ASN A 406 5.99 -2.96 36.84
C ASN A 406 6.72 -4.08 36.08
N ALA A 407 6.16 -4.51 34.94
CA ALA A 407 6.64 -5.64 34.12
C ALA A 407 6.55 -7.04 34.78
N GLU A 408 5.99 -7.16 35.98
CA GLU A 408 5.64 -8.44 36.60
C GLU A 408 4.21 -8.86 36.26
N ILE A 409 4.00 -10.14 35.96
CA ILE A 409 2.67 -10.70 35.70
C ILE A 409 1.95 -10.91 37.04
N LEU A 410 0.86 -10.18 37.26
CA LEU A 410 -0.01 -10.33 38.44
C LEU A 410 -1.03 -11.44 38.25
N SER A 411 -1.61 -11.54 37.05
CA SER A 411 -2.60 -12.58 36.75
C SER A 411 -2.62 -12.91 35.26
N ARG A 412 -2.97 -14.16 34.94
CA ARG A 412 -3.15 -14.65 33.57
C ARG A 412 -4.45 -15.43 33.52
N LYS A 413 -5.43 -14.93 32.78
CA LYS A 413 -6.70 -15.63 32.54
C LYS A 413 -6.71 -16.15 31.11
N ILE A 414 -7.09 -17.42 30.95
CA ILE A 414 -7.16 -18.10 29.65
C ILE A 414 -8.59 -18.63 29.48
N GLY A 415 -9.25 -18.25 28.39
CA GLY A 415 -10.46 -18.94 27.92
C GLY A 415 -10.03 -19.99 26.89
N LEU A 416 -10.19 -21.28 27.20
CA LEU A 416 -9.81 -22.39 26.30
C LEU A 416 -11.05 -22.98 25.61
N LEU A 417 -10.96 -23.13 24.29
CA LEU A 417 -11.49 -24.27 23.55
C LEU A 417 -10.27 -24.95 22.89
N TYR A 418 -10.01 -26.23 23.16
CA TYR A 418 -8.84 -27.01 22.69
C TYR A 418 -8.94 -27.28 21.16
N SER A 419 -7.92 -27.47 20.28
CA SER A 419 -6.45 -27.62 20.36
C SER A 419 -5.75 -27.27 19.01
N THR A 420 -4.48 -26.84 19.10
CA THR A 420 -3.39 -26.77 18.09
C THR A 420 -3.64 -26.06 16.75
N LEU A 421 -3.75 -24.73 16.79
CA LEU A 421 -3.04 -23.76 15.95
C LEU A 421 -3.02 -22.44 16.75
N SER A 422 -1.84 -21.82 16.89
CA SER A 422 -1.61 -20.74 17.86
C SER A 422 -2.42 -19.47 17.54
N PHE A 423 -3.10 -18.94 18.56
CA PHE A 423 -3.62 -17.56 18.61
C PHE A 423 -3.19 -16.93 19.94
N CYS A 424 -2.76 -15.67 19.93
CA CYS A 424 -2.34 -14.93 21.12
C CYS A 424 -3.09 -13.59 21.23
N VAL A 425 -3.90 -13.44 22.28
CA VAL A 425 -4.39 -12.14 22.78
C VAL A 425 -3.51 -11.75 23.96
N GLN A 426 -2.99 -10.53 23.97
CA GLN A 426 -2.34 -9.98 25.17
C GLN A 426 -2.81 -8.56 25.45
N ILE A 427 -3.40 -8.38 26.63
CA ILE A 427 -3.67 -7.08 27.26
C ILE A 427 -2.45 -6.73 28.12
N HIS A 428 -1.88 -5.53 27.98
CA HIS A 428 -0.80 -5.04 28.85
C HIS A 428 -1.19 -3.74 29.55
N VAL A 429 -1.02 -3.73 30.88
CA VAL A 429 -0.99 -2.54 31.74
C VAL A 429 0.48 -2.28 32.08
N THR A 430 1.01 -1.09 31.79
CA THR A 430 2.42 -0.74 32.07
C THR A 430 2.54 0.53 32.91
N PHE A 431 3.53 0.55 33.79
CA PHE A 431 3.98 1.70 34.56
C PHE A 431 5.44 1.95 34.21
N SER A 432 5.76 3.17 33.78
CA SER A 432 7.12 3.61 33.51
C SER A 432 7.73 4.23 34.77
N PRO A 433 8.97 3.87 35.14
CA PRO A 433 9.88 4.79 35.77
C PRO A 433 10.79 5.41 34.70
N GLU A 434 10.75 6.73 34.57
CA GLU A 434 11.81 7.43 33.85
C GLU A 434 13.13 7.33 34.62
N ILE A 435 14.20 7.15 33.84
CA ILE A 435 15.52 7.79 33.89
C ILE A 435 16.61 6.72 33.64
N SER A 436 17.43 6.99 32.63
CA SER A 436 18.60 6.26 32.14
C SER A 436 18.28 5.17 31.08
N GLY A 437 18.31 5.57 29.81
CA GLY A 437 18.16 4.63 28.68
C GLY A 437 18.09 5.30 27.31
N THR A 438 17.91 6.62 27.25
CA THR A 438 17.68 7.38 26.01
C THR A 438 18.84 7.34 25.01
N PHE A 439 20.07 7.02 25.43
CA PHE A 439 21.20 6.92 24.49
C PHE A 439 21.33 5.54 23.83
N PHE A 440 20.91 4.46 24.52
CA PHE A 440 20.92 3.11 23.95
C PHE A 440 19.69 2.86 23.07
N HIS A 441 18.53 3.43 23.43
CA HIS A 441 17.29 3.26 22.67
C HIS A 441 17.34 3.93 21.29
N ALA A 442 18.03 5.07 21.16
CA ALA A 442 18.15 5.79 19.89
C ALA A 442 18.96 4.99 18.84
N ILE A 443 20.06 4.35 19.26
CA ILE A 443 20.84 3.45 18.38
C ILE A 443 20.04 2.18 18.07
N TRP A 444 19.27 1.67 19.05
CA TRP A 444 18.44 0.46 18.90
C TRP A 444 17.30 0.61 17.88
N THR A 445 16.62 1.77 17.85
CA THR A 445 15.51 2.00 16.92
C THR A 445 15.96 2.49 15.55
N PHE A 446 17.10 3.20 15.45
CA PHE A 446 17.50 3.82 14.18
C PHE A 446 18.32 2.89 13.28
N ASP A 447 19.17 2.02 13.85
CA ASP A 447 20.04 1.14 13.06
C ASP A 447 19.39 -0.21 12.75
N ILE A 448 18.65 -0.81 13.68
CA ILE A 448 17.96 -2.10 13.42
C ILE A 448 16.73 -1.89 12.54
N GLY A 449 15.98 -0.79 12.70
CA GLY A 449 14.83 -0.49 11.84
C GLY A 449 15.24 -0.29 10.38
N ARG A 450 16.32 0.45 10.13
CA ARG A 450 16.87 0.64 8.77
C ARG A 450 17.58 -0.59 8.23
N ALA A 451 18.32 -1.34 9.07
CA ALA A 451 18.91 -2.60 8.65
C ALA A 451 17.82 -3.62 8.30
N CYS A 452 16.79 -3.78 9.13
CA CYS A 452 15.65 -4.65 8.82
C CYS A 452 14.90 -4.22 7.57
N TRP A 453 14.77 -2.91 7.31
CA TRP A 453 14.16 -2.40 6.08
C TRP A 453 15.02 -2.70 4.84
N ILE A 454 16.33 -2.42 4.88
CA ILE A 454 17.28 -2.72 3.79
C ILE A 454 17.40 -4.24 3.56
N PHE A 455 17.42 -5.03 4.63
CA PHE A 455 17.48 -6.48 4.53
C PHE A 455 16.14 -7.09 4.11
N ALA A 456 14.99 -6.48 4.39
CA ALA A 456 13.68 -6.92 3.92
C ALA A 456 13.47 -6.64 2.42
N GLU A 457 13.89 -5.48 1.92
CA GLU A 457 13.88 -5.18 0.47
C GLU A 457 14.86 -6.08 -0.30
N ALA A 458 16.04 -6.35 0.26
CA ALA A 458 16.99 -7.31 -0.32
C ALA A 458 16.51 -8.78 -0.24
N ASP A 459 15.50 -9.08 0.60
CA ASP A 459 14.97 -10.42 0.81
C ASP A 459 14.04 -10.84 -0.34
N ASP A 460 13.17 -9.96 -0.84
CA ASP A 460 12.25 -10.28 -1.93
C ASP A 460 13.00 -10.59 -3.25
N GLU A 461 14.06 -9.85 -3.54
CA GLU A 461 14.90 -10.08 -4.73
C GLU A 461 15.66 -11.42 -4.64
N ARG A 462 16.20 -11.74 -3.46
CA ARG A 462 16.88 -13.03 -3.22
C ARG A 462 15.92 -14.21 -3.21
N ARG A 463 14.72 -14.05 -2.64
CA ARG A 463 13.66 -15.07 -2.63
C ARG A 463 13.21 -15.38 -4.06
N ASN A 464 12.96 -14.36 -4.88
CA ASN A 464 12.66 -14.54 -6.30
C ASN A 464 13.78 -15.27 -7.03
N TYR A 465 15.04 -14.96 -6.73
CA TYR A 465 16.19 -15.61 -7.35
C TYR A 465 16.30 -17.11 -7.00
N ILE A 466 16.01 -17.51 -5.76
CA ILE A 466 16.17 -18.91 -5.33
C ILE A 466 14.87 -19.74 -5.39
N ALA A 467 13.70 -19.11 -5.56
CA ALA A 467 12.39 -19.77 -5.48
C ALA A 467 12.26 -20.99 -6.38
N ALA A 468 12.64 -20.87 -7.66
CA ALA A 468 12.54 -21.96 -8.63
C ALA A 468 13.43 -23.16 -8.25
N GLU A 469 14.70 -22.91 -7.90
CA GLU A 469 15.67 -23.96 -7.60
C GLU A 469 15.38 -24.65 -6.25
N PHE A 470 14.86 -23.88 -5.28
CA PHE A 470 14.49 -24.41 -3.97
C PHE A 470 13.22 -25.26 -4.04
N TYR A 471 12.22 -24.83 -4.81
CA TYR A 471 11.00 -25.59 -5.03
C TYR A 471 11.28 -26.90 -5.77
N GLU A 472 12.11 -26.86 -6.82
CA GLU A 472 12.49 -28.07 -7.58
C GLU A 472 13.24 -29.09 -6.72
N ARG A 473 14.15 -28.63 -5.84
CA ARG A 473 15.03 -29.53 -5.07
C ARG A 473 14.46 -29.99 -3.75
N TYR A 474 13.59 -29.20 -3.13
CA TYR A 474 13.08 -29.45 -1.78
C TYR A 474 11.55 -29.55 -1.71
N GLY A 475 10.81 -29.20 -2.77
CA GLY A 475 9.35 -29.27 -2.80
C GLY A 475 8.65 -28.32 -1.83
N VAL A 476 9.32 -27.23 -1.45
CA VAL A 476 8.84 -26.22 -0.48
C VAL A 476 8.98 -24.85 -1.12
N ASP A 477 7.91 -24.05 -1.05
CA ASP A 477 7.94 -22.65 -1.48
C ASP A 477 8.77 -21.82 -0.50
N VAL A 478 9.66 -20.98 -1.03
CA VAL A 478 10.51 -20.08 -0.24
C VAL A 478 9.68 -19.02 0.48
N TYR A 479 8.48 -18.70 -0.03
CA TYR A 479 7.53 -17.77 0.60
C TYR A 479 6.75 -18.40 1.78
N ASP A 480 6.68 -19.73 1.86
CA ASP A 480 6.07 -20.45 2.99
C ASP A 480 7.03 -20.63 4.16
N ILE A 481 8.33 -20.41 3.94
CA ILE A 481 9.33 -20.39 5.00
C ILE A 481 9.21 -19.03 5.70
N ASN A 482 9.01 -19.03 7.02
CA ASN A 482 9.03 -17.83 7.85
C ASN A 482 10.47 -17.26 7.93
N VAL A 483 10.98 -16.76 6.80
CA VAL A 483 12.35 -16.24 6.64
C VAL A 483 12.58 -15.04 7.55
N ILE A 484 11.54 -14.26 7.87
CA ILE A 484 11.59 -13.20 8.90
C ILE A 484 11.94 -13.79 10.27
N THR A 485 11.40 -14.97 10.64
CA THR A 485 11.81 -15.69 11.85
C THR A 485 13.23 -16.22 11.73
N CYS A 486 13.69 -16.65 10.56
CA CYS A 486 15.09 -17.05 10.33
C CYS A 486 16.06 -15.86 10.42
N LEU A 487 15.71 -14.69 9.89
CA LEU A 487 16.51 -13.46 9.96
C LEU A 487 16.53 -12.92 11.39
N TYR A 488 15.38 -12.88 12.06
CA TYR A 488 15.28 -12.53 13.48
C TYR A 488 16.14 -13.49 14.34
N ASN A 489 16.06 -14.81 14.10
CA ASN A 489 16.81 -15.78 14.89
C ASN A 489 18.30 -15.90 14.50
N SER A 490 18.69 -15.59 13.26
CA SER A 490 20.10 -15.46 12.84
C SER A 490 20.73 -14.18 13.39
N SER A 491 19.94 -13.14 13.61
CA SER A 491 20.42 -11.91 14.27
C SER A 491 20.76 -12.12 15.76
N ILE A 492 20.19 -13.14 16.43
CA ILE A 492 20.45 -13.41 17.85
C ILE A 492 21.92 -13.79 18.10
N PRO A 493 22.54 -14.77 17.40
CA PRO A 493 23.97 -15.02 17.48
C PRO A 493 24.83 -13.79 17.20
N VAL A 494 24.46 -12.96 16.21
CA VAL A 494 25.19 -11.72 15.90
C VAL A 494 25.15 -10.77 17.11
N ILE A 495 23.98 -10.51 17.68
CA ILE A 495 23.82 -9.60 18.82
C ILE A 495 24.57 -10.14 20.05
N VAL A 496 24.40 -11.42 20.40
CA VAL A 496 25.03 -12.03 21.57
C VAL A 496 26.56 -12.05 21.44
N CYS A 497 27.09 -12.29 20.24
CA CYS A 497 28.53 -12.33 20.01
C CYS A 497 29.17 -10.94 19.88
N PHE A 498 28.48 -9.94 19.31
CA PHE A 498 29.04 -8.62 19.04
C PHE A 498 28.76 -7.58 20.12
N CYS A 499 27.69 -7.68 20.91
CA CYS A 499 27.40 -6.73 22.00
C CYS A 499 28.56 -6.59 23.02
N PRO A 500 29.23 -7.67 23.46
CA PRO A 500 30.41 -7.56 24.34
C PRO A 500 31.58 -6.82 23.67
N CYS A 501 31.74 -6.94 22.35
CA CYS A 501 32.77 -6.23 21.58
C CYS A 501 32.49 -4.73 21.51
N PHE A 502 31.23 -4.34 21.26
CA PHE A 502 30.82 -2.94 21.31
C PHE A 502 31.05 -2.33 22.70
N ALA A 503 30.71 -3.06 23.77
CA ALA A 503 30.98 -2.62 25.13
C ALA A 503 32.50 -2.44 25.38
N ALA A 504 33.32 -3.40 24.97
CA ALA A 504 34.78 -3.33 25.11
C ALA A 504 35.40 -2.13 24.38
N TRP A 505 34.88 -1.75 23.20
CA TRP A 505 35.40 -0.65 22.39
C TRP A 505 34.92 0.73 22.82
N TYR A 506 33.65 0.86 23.24
CA TYR A 506 33.05 2.16 23.53
C TYR A 506 33.11 2.55 25.01
N MET A 507 33.15 1.61 25.96
CA MET A 507 33.26 1.94 27.39
C MET A 507 34.53 2.75 27.75
N PRO A 508 35.71 2.50 27.13
CA PRO A 508 36.89 3.34 27.34
C PRO A 508 36.69 4.80 26.91
N VAL A 509 35.88 5.05 25.87
CA VAL A 509 35.56 6.40 25.36
C VAL A 509 34.79 7.21 26.41
N PHE A 510 33.96 6.56 27.22
CA PHE A 510 33.18 7.17 28.29
C PHE A 510 33.87 7.14 29.67
N LYS A 511 35.16 6.77 29.73
CA LYS A 511 35.93 6.62 30.98
C LYS A 511 35.31 5.66 31.99
N LEU A 512 34.49 4.70 31.54
CA LEU A 512 33.91 3.65 32.37
C LEU A 512 34.94 2.52 32.50
N ASN A 513 35.56 2.39 33.68
CA ASN A 513 36.57 1.35 33.92
C ASN A 513 35.90 0.04 34.37
N VAL A 514 35.51 -0.77 33.40
CA VAL A 514 34.84 -2.06 33.66
C VAL A 514 35.86 -3.19 33.88
N GLY A 515 37.16 -2.94 33.71
CA GLY A 515 38.21 -3.94 33.93
C GLY A 515 38.39 -4.92 32.77
N ASN A 516 39.53 -5.64 32.74
CA ASN A 516 39.96 -6.42 31.58
C ASN A 516 39.07 -7.63 31.25
N TRP A 517 38.17 -8.06 32.14
CA TRP A 517 37.31 -9.23 31.93
C TRP A 517 36.37 -9.08 30.72
N ILE A 518 35.96 -7.86 30.38
CA ILE A 518 35.08 -7.62 29.22
C ILE A 518 35.80 -7.89 27.89
N ASN A 519 37.11 -7.62 27.83
CA ASN A 519 37.94 -7.93 26.67
C ASN A 519 38.04 -9.45 26.47
N TRP A 520 38.23 -10.21 27.56
CA TRP A 520 38.27 -11.68 27.50
C TRP A 520 36.93 -12.27 27.05
N ILE A 521 35.81 -11.79 27.59
CA ILE A 521 34.47 -12.25 27.19
C ILE A 521 34.19 -11.89 25.73
N SER A 522 34.57 -10.70 25.27
CA SER A 522 34.38 -10.32 23.85
C SER A 522 35.16 -11.20 22.89
N ALA A 523 36.39 -11.58 23.23
CA ALA A 523 37.22 -12.46 22.42
C ALA A 523 36.62 -13.88 22.34
N VAL A 524 36.12 -14.39 23.47
CA VAL A 524 35.44 -15.69 23.51
C VAL A 524 34.13 -15.62 22.71
N ALA A 525 33.30 -14.61 22.93
CA ALA A 525 31.99 -14.49 22.28
C ALA A 525 32.11 -14.44 20.75
N ILE A 526 33.05 -13.66 20.21
CA ILE A 526 33.25 -13.56 18.76
C ILE A 526 33.85 -14.85 18.17
N SER A 527 34.68 -15.58 18.93
CA SER A 527 35.25 -16.86 18.50
C SER A 527 34.22 -17.98 18.38
N PHE A 528 33.10 -17.89 19.12
CA PHE A 528 31.98 -18.84 19.05
C PHE A 528 30.98 -18.53 17.94
N PHE A 529 31.02 -17.32 17.35
CA PHE A 529 30.08 -16.90 16.31
C PHE A 529 30.03 -17.86 15.10
N PRO A 530 31.17 -18.32 14.52
CA PRO A 530 31.17 -19.26 13.39
C PRO A 530 30.53 -20.63 13.70
N VAL A 531 30.31 -20.94 14.98
CA VAL A 531 29.64 -22.17 15.43
C VAL A 531 28.14 -21.93 15.66
N LEU A 532 27.78 -20.81 16.27
CA LEU A 532 26.39 -20.49 16.62
C LEU A 532 25.54 -20.12 15.41
N ASP A 533 26.12 -19.44 14.42
CA ASP A 533 25.41 -19.00 13.21
C ASP A 533 24.85 -20.18 12.37
N PRO A 534 25.66 -21.19 11.98
CA PRO A 534 25.12 -22.36 11.28
C PRO A 534 24.20 -23.22 12.16
N LEU A 535 24.45 -23.30 13.48
CA LEU A 535 23.59 -24.06 14.40
C LEU A 535 22.17 -23.47 14.49
N ALA A 536 22.05 -22.14 14.50
CA ALA A 536 20.75 -21.47 14.48
C ALA A 536 19.98 -21.85 13.20
N LEU A 537 20.62 -21.83 12.04
CA LEU A 537 20.00 -22.22 10.77
C LEU A 537 19.53 -23.68 10.77
N PHE A 538 20.35 -24.61 11.27
CA PHE A 538 19.99 -26.03 11.33
C PHE A 538 18.84 -26.34 12.28
N TYR A 539 18.72 -25.60 13.39
CA TYR A 539 17.67 -25.84 14.38
C TYR A 539 16.32 -25.23 13.97
N PHE A 540 16.35 -24.03 13.39
CA PHE A 540 15.13 -23.25 13.14
C PHE A 540 14.52 -23.46 11.77
N ILE A 541 15.27 -23.93 10.76
CA ILE A 541 14.71 -24.24 9.45
C ILE A 541 14.11 -25.66 9.48
N PRO A 542 12.78 -25.82 9.30
CA PRO A 542 12.10 -27.11 9.42
C PRO A 542 12.65 -28.17 8.46
N VAL A 543 13.05 -27.74 7.25
CA VAL A 543 13.63 -28.59 6.21
C VAL A 543 14.97 -29.19 6.65
N PHE A 544 15.88 -28.38 7.22
CA PHE A 544 17.16 -28.87 7.73
C PHE A 544 17.00 -29.77 8.94
N ARG A 545 16.05 -29.47 9.83
CA ARG A 545 15.72 -30.34 10.97
C ARG A 545 15.20 -31.70 10.51
N SER A 546 14.34 -31.73 9.48
CA SER A 546 13.84 -32.97 8.90
C SER A 546 14.97 -33.82 8.30
N ARG A 547 15.87 -33.20 7.53
CA ARG A 547 17.05 -33.87 6.93
C ARG A 547 18.03 -34.38 7.98
N MET A 548 18.30 -33.61 9.03
CA MET A 548 19.14 -34.05 10.15
C MET A 548 18.52 -35.28 10.83
N ASN A 549 17.21 -35.27 11.07
CA ASN A 549 16.51 -36.42 11.65
C ASN A 549 16.54 -37.67 10.73
N GLU A 550 16.48 -37.50 9.40
CA GLU A 550 16.67 -38.59 8.44
C GLU A 550 18.09 -39.17 8.49
N ILE A 551 19.12 -38.31 8.49
CA ILE A 551 20.53 -38.71 8.55
C ILE A 551 20.84 -39.44 9.87
N PHE A 552 20.31 -38.97 11.00
CA PHE A 552 20.48 -39.64 12.30
C PHE A 552 19.68 -40.95 12.39
N ARG A 553 18.48 -41.04 11.78
CA ARG A 553 17.71 -42.30 11.69
C ARG A 553 18.40 -43.36 10.85
N LEU A 554 19.06 -42.98 9.75
CA LEU A 554 19.84 -43.91 8.91
C LEU A 554 21.06 -44.47 9.68
N LYS A 555 21.74 -43.66 10.49
CA LYS A 555 22.81 -44.15 11.39
C LYS A 555 22.30 -45.08 12.50
N GLY A 556 21.08 -44.86 13.00
CA GLY A 556 20.43 -45.74 13.97
C GLY A 556 20.08 -47.13 13.40
N LYS A 557 19.65 -47.18 12.13
CA LYS A 557 19.30 -48.44 11.45
C LYS A 557 20.51 -49.30 11.09
N ILE A 558 21.64 -48.67 10.73
CA ILE A 558 22.88 -49.37 10.38
C ILE A 558 23.55 -50.04 11.61
N ARG A 559 23.32 -49.54 12.83
CA ARG A 559 23.84 -50.16 14.07
C ARG A 559 23.00 -51.31 14.62
N SER A 560 21.79 -51.56 14.11
CA SER A 560 20.86 -52.60 14.62
C SER A 560 20.69 -53.81 13.69
N GLY A 561 21.49 -53.93 12.63
CA GLY A 561 21.44 -55.04 11.68
C GLY A 561 22.53 -56.07 11.91
N SER A 562 22.61 -56.65 13.11
CA SER A 562 23.42 -57.85 13.36
C SER A 562 22.54 -59.09 13.29
N THR A 563 22.80 -59.93 12.29
CA THR A 563 22.57 -61.38 12.23
C THR A 563 21.13 -61.90 12.15
N ARG A 564 20.74 -62.44 10.98
CA ARG A 564 20.62 -63.90 10.75
C ARG A 564 20.20 -64.23 9.32
N ILE A 565 21.10 -64.94 8.65
CA ILE A 565 20.85 -65.82 7.51
C ILE A 565 20.13 -67.06 8.04
N SER A 566 18.98 -67.43 7.47
CA SER A 566 18.51 -68.82 7.34
C SER A 566 17.24 -68.88 6.46
N THR A 567 17.37 -69.50 5.28
CA THR A 567 16.53 -70.62 4.75
C THR A 567 15.07 -70.68 5.22
N ILE A 568 14.02 -70.71 4.38
CA ILE A 568 13.74 -71.35 3.07
C ILE A 568 12.81 -70.43 2.27
#